data_AF-L0J6T1-F1
#
_entry.id   AF-L0J6T1-F1
#
_cell.length_a   1.000
_cell.length_b   1.000
_cell.length_c   1.000
_cell.angle_alpha   90.00
_cell.angle_beta   90.00
_cell.angle_gamma   90.00
#
_symmetry.space_group_name_H-M   'P 1'
#
loop_
_entity.id
_entity.type
_entity.pdbx_description
1 polymer ?
#
loop_
_entity_poly.entity_id
_entity_poly.type
_entity_poly.pdbx_seq_one_letter_code
_entity_poly.pdbx_strand_id
1 'polypeptide(L)' 'MALKERLIDELGVWGECADYPRSDWKSEVQNDDTNLGYWDWVIEKHAT' A
#
# COMPACT_ATOMS: atom_id res chain seq x y z
N MET A 1 -7.98 -0.87 15.72
CA MET A 1 -8.00 -0.45 14.30
C MET A 1 -6.64 -0.73 13.72
N ALA A 2 -6.57 -1.68 12.78
CA ALA A 2 -5.38 -1.95 11.98
C ALA A 2 -4.98 -0.68 11.23
N LEU A 3 -3.68 -0.52 10.94
CA LEU A 3 -3.17 0.59 10.13
C LEU A 3 -3.91 0.69 8.78
N LYS A 4 -4.21 -0.48 8.18
CA LYS A 4 -5.06 -0.61 6.98
C LYS A 4 -6.35 0.18 7.06
N GLU A 5 -7.11 -0.06 8.13
CA GLU A 5 -8.46 0.47 8.28
C GLU A 5 -8.42 1.99 8.44
N ARG A 6 -7.41 2.52 9.15
CA ARG A 6 -7.21 3.96 9.30
C ARG A 6 -6.85 4.64 7.98
N LEU A 7 -5.94 4.05 7.21
CA LEU A 7 -5.55 4.59 5.91
C LEU A 7 -6.70 4.56 4.89
N ILE A 8 -7.48 3.48 4.88
CA ILE A 8 -8.66 3.35 4.00
C ILE A 8 -9.77 4.34 4.40
N ASP A 9 -9.97 4.59 5.69
CA ASP A 9 -10.95 5.57 6.18
C ASP A 9 -10.56 7.02 5.82
N GLU A 10 -9.26 7.35 5.95
CA GLU A 10 -8.75 8.70 5.68
C GLU A 10 -8.60 9.02 4.19
N LEU A 11 -8.03 8.08 3.41
CA LEU A 11 -7.67 8.28 2.00
C LEU A 11 -8.66 7.64 1.03
N GLY A 12 -9.55 6.79 1.53
CA GLY A 12 -10.46 5.99 0.74
C GLY A 12 -9.84 4.69 0.22
N VAL A 13 -10.66 3.70 -0.09
CA VAL A 13 -10.20 2.40 -0.62
C VAL A 13 -9.42 2.51 -1.94
N TRP A 14 -9.71 3.54 -2.74
CA TRP A 14 -9.01 3.87 -3.99
C TRP A 14 -7.96 4.98 -3.83
N GLY A 15 -7.73 5.44 -2.60
CA GLY A 15 -6.70 6.43 -2.28
C GLY A 15 -5.29 5.89 -2.47
N GLU A 16 -4.34 6.78 -2.22
CA GLU A 16 -2.90 6.49 -2.22
C GLU A 16 -2.21 7.18 -1.05
N CYS A 17 -1.19 6.53 -0.51
CA CYS A 17 -0.30 7.08 0.50
C CYS A 17 0.82 7.86 -0.20
N ALA A 18 1.07 9.09 0.23
CA ALA A 18 2.08 9.97 -0.39
C ALA A 18 3.51 9.43 -0.26
N ASP A 19 3.83 8.77 0.86
CA ASP A 19 5.13 8.12 1.08
C ASP A 19 5.30 6.83 0.27
N TYR A 20 4.19 6.19 -0.12
CA TYR A 20 4.17 4.90 -0.80
C TYR A 20 3.23 4.95 -2.02
N PRO A 21 3.63 5.64 -3.10
CA PRO A 21 2.78 5.82 -4.25
C PRO A 21 2.50 4.49 -4.95
N ARG A 22 1.32 4.38 -5.59
CA ARG A 22 0.93 3.17 -6.33
C ARG A 22 1.90 2.80 -7.46
N SER A 23 2.71 3.74 -7.93
CA SER A 23 3.75 3.50 -8.95
C SER A 23 4.85 2.58 -8.45
N ASP A 24 5.26 2.71 -7.19
CA ASP A 24 6.26 1.82 -6.59
C ASP A 24 5.68 0.42 -6.39
N TRP A 25 4.46 0.33 -5.85
CA TRP A 25 3.73 -0.93 -5.74
C TRP A 25 3.60 -1.63 -7.11
N LYS A 26 3.22 -0.90 -8.15
CA LYS A 26 3.12 -1.45 -9.52
C LYS A 26 4.47 -1.95 -10.03
N SER A 27 5.56 -1.26 -9.71
CA SER A 27 6.91 -1.67 -10.12
C SER A 27 7.30 -2.97 -9.42
N GLU A 28 7.04 -3.10 -8.12
CA GLU A 28 7.29 -4.34 -7.38
C GLU A 28 6.41 -5.50 -7.85
N VAL A 29 5.14 -5.25 -8.19
CA VAL A 29 4.28 -6.27 -8.79
C VAL A 29 4.80 -6.70 -10.16
N GLN A 30 5.25 -5.75 -10.98
CA GLN A 30 5.78 -6.04 -12.32
C GLN A 30 7.10 -6.83 -12.28
N ASN A 31 7.90 -6.62 -11.23
CA ASN A 31 9.16 -7.33 -11.02
C ASN A 31 8.98 -8.68 -10.29
N ASP A 32 7.75 -9.09 -9.97
CA ASP A 32 7.45 -10.24 -9.11
C ASP A 32 8.04 -10.13 -7.68
N ASP A 33 8.39 -8.92 -7.23
CA ASP A 33 8.88 -8.63 -5.87
C ASP A 33 7.74 -8.68 -4.83
N THR A 34 6.51 -8.38 -5.25
CA THR A 34 5.32 -8.45 -4.38
C THR A 34 4.09 -8.99 -5.10
N ASN A 35 3.27 -9.76 -4.37
CA ASN A 35 1.94 -10.20 -4.81
C ASN A 35 0.84 -9.69 -3.84
N LEU A 36 1.17 -8.69 -3.02
CA LEU A 36 0.23 -8.09 -2.07
C LEU A 36 -0.68 -7.09 -2.78
N GLY A 37 -1.91 -6.95 -2.29
CA GLY A 37 -2.76 -5.83 -2.64
C GLY A 37 -2.16 -4.51 -2.14
N TYR A 38 -2.44 -3.39 -2.82
CA TYR A 38 -1.81 -2.08 -2.54
C TYR A 38 -1.77 -1.72 -1.04
N TRP A 39 -2.90 -1.80 -0.33
CA TRP A 39 -2.92 -1.44 1.09
C TRP A 39 -2.17 -2.41 1.98
N ASP A 40 -2.12 -3.70 1.64
CA ASP A 40 -1.32 -4.68 2.39
C ASP A 40 0.18 -4.44 2.16
N TRP A 41 0.56 -4.09 0.92
CA TRP A 41 1.93 -3.68 0.58
C TRP A 41 2.36 -2.41 1.34
N VAL A 42 1.52 -1.36 1.38
CA VAL A 42 1.81 -0.13 2.14
C VAL A 42 2.05 -0.43 3.62
N ILE A 43 1.27 -1.34 4.22
CA ILE A 43 1.43 -1.72 5.64
C ILE A 43 2.74 -2.47 5.88
N GLU A 44 3.10 -3.39 4.98
CA GLU A 44 4.36 -4.13 5.07
C GLU A 44 5.56 -3.16 5.01
N LYS A 45 5.53 -2.18 4.10
CA LYS A 45 6.56 -1.14 4.01
C LYS A 45 6.61 -0.23 5.25
N HIS A 46 5.48 0.04 5.88
CA HIS A 46 5.43 0.80 7.15
C HIS A 46 5.94 0.03 8.37
N ALA A 47 6.00 -1.31 8.30
CA ALA A 47 6.41 -2.16 9.41
C ALA A 47 7.94 -2.44 9.44
N THR A 48 8.68 -2.03 8.40
CA THR A 48 10.12 -2.24 8.22
C THR A 48 10.89 -0.93 8.41
#